data_AF-A0A7C8L9T9-F1
#
_entry.id   AF-A0A7C8L9T9-F1
#
_cell.length_a   1.000
_cell.length_b   1.000
_cell.length_c   1.000
_cell.angle_alpha   90.00
_cell.angle_beta   90.00
_cell.angle_gamma   90.00
#
_symmetry.space_group_name_H-M   'P 1'
#
loop_
_entity.id
_entity.type
_entity.pdbx_description
1 polymer ?
#
loop_
_entity_poly.entity_id
_entity_poly.type
_entity_poly.pdbx_seq_one_letter_code
_entity_poly.pdbx_strand_id
1 'polypeptide(L)'
;MSNQPRQKQYKSENGKEYTFQHPGVLNWVRNKDKMREKDGKPNEENLQKYVMENVIVQPKVSWDYWDEHLEDYEEVMQEATTFLRGLKLK
;
A
#
# COMPACT_ATOMS: atom_id res chain seq x y z
N MET A 1 13.56 -18.85 -4.58
CA MET A 1 12.84 -17.65 -5.09
C MET A 1 11.45 -17.67 -4.48
N SER A 2 11.18 -16.83 -3.48
CA SER A 2 9.88 -16.80 -2.80
C SER A 2 8.83 -16.23 -3.76
N ASN A 3 7.94 -17.08 -4.24
CA ASN A 3 6.83 -16.70 -5.11
C ASN A 3 5.78 -16.00 -4.23
N GLN A 4 5.97 -14.70 -3.97
CA GLN A 4 4.96 -13.93 -3.26
C GLN A 4 3.67 -13.88 -4.09
N PRO A 5 2.50 -14.01 -3.44
CA PRO A 5 1.24 -13.94 -4.14
C PRO A 5 1.15 -12.59 -4.84
N ARG A 6 0.87 -12.60 -6.15
CA ARG A 6 0.78 -11.36 -6.96
C ARG A 6 -0.35 -10.47 -6.45
N GLN A 7 -1.38 -11.06 -5.85
CA GLN A 7 -2.54 -10.37 -5.32
C GLN A 7 -2.96 -10.96 -3.96
N LYS A 8 -3.56 -10.13 -3.12
CA LYS A 8 -4.13 -10.49 -1.82
C LYS A 8 -5.50 -9.84 -1.69
N GLN A 9 -6.52 -10.62 -1.31
CA GLN A 9 -7.78 -10.07 -0.84
C GLN A 9 -7.68 -9.75 0.64
N TYR A 10 -8.17 -8.58 1.02
CA TYR A 10 -8.20 -8.06 2.37
C TYR A 10 -9.61 -7.61 2.70
N LYS A 11 -10.04 -7.83 3.93
CA LYS A 11 -11.31 -7.33 4.43
C LYS A 11 -10.99 -6.48 5.65
N SER A 12 -11.39 -5.20 5.62
CA SER A 12 -11.20 -4.32 6.77
C SER A 12 -12.07 -4.75 7.95
N GLU A 13 -11.78 -4.22 9.14
CA GLU A 13 -12.62 -4.44 10.32
C GLU A 13 -14.07 -3.98 10.11
N ASN A 14 -14.28 -2.93 9.31
CA ASN A 14 -15.61 -2.44 8.95
C ASN A 14 -16.30 -3.25 7.83
N GLY A 15 -15.63 -4.30 7.34
CA GLY A 15 -16.17 -5.27 6.40
C GLY A 15 -16.06 -4.89 4.93
N LYS A 16 -15.36 -3.79 4.58
CA LYS A 16 -15.07 -3.44 3.19
C LYS A 16 -13.98 -4.34 2.62
N GLU A 17 -14.13 -4.76 1.38
CA GLU A 17 -13.17 -5.64 0.71
C GLU A 17 -12.21 -4.83 -0.16
N TYR A 18 -10.91 -5.13 -0.01
CA TYR A 18 -9.82 -4.50 -0.74
C TYR A 18 -8.98 -5.58 -1.43
N THR A 19 -8.60 -5.34 -2.68
CA THR A 19 -7.65 -6.15 -3.42
C THR A 19 -6.31 -5.43 -3.47
N PHE A 20 -5.28 -6.06 -2.92
CA PHE A 20 -3.90 -5.62 -3.02
C PHE A 20 -3.18 -6.37 -4.14
N GLN A 21 -2.29 -5.69 -4.85
CA GLN A 21 -1.44 -6.25 -5.89
C GLN A 21 -0.01 -5.77 -5.75
N HIS A 22 0.96 -6.69 -5.85
CA HIS A 22 2.36 -6.28 -5.75
C HIS A 22 2.81 -5.71 -7.11
N PRO A 23 3.30 -4.46 -7.18
CA PRO A 23 3.63 -3.79 -8.44
C PRO A 23 4.90 -4.34 -9.14
N GLY A 24 5.53 -5.34 -8.53
CA GLY A 24 6.79 -5.94 -8.96
C GLY A 24 8.00 -5.30 -8.28
N VAL A 25 9.02 -6.12 -8.03
CA VAL A 25 10.23 -5.70 -7.28
C VAL A 25 10.95 -4.55 -7.98
N LEU A 26 11.05 -4.60 -9.31
CA LEU A 26 11.73 -3.55 -10.08
C LEU A 26 11.05 -2.18 -9.95
N ASN A 27 9.71 -2.15 -10.01
CA ASN A 27 8.94 -0.91 -9.86
C ASN A 27 9.04 -0.36 -8.44
N TRP A 28 8.99 -1.24 -7.43
CA TRP A 28 9.21 -0.83 -6.04
C TRP A 28 10.62 -0.23 -5.86
N VAL A 29 11.68 -0.92 -6.29
CA VAL A 29 13.06 -0.42 -6.12
C VAL A 29 13.26 0.93 -6.80
N ARG A 30 12.74 1.12 -8.03
CA ARG A 30 12.85 2.39 -8.77
C ARG A 30 12.14 3.56 -8.09
N ASN A 31 11.00 3.30 -7.43
CA ASN A 31 10.23 4.35 -6.76
C ASN A 31 10.63 4.53 -5.30
N LYS A 32 11.35 3.58 -4.70
CA LYS A 32 11.86 3.67 -3.33
C LYS A 32 12.74 4.90 -3.11
N ASP A 33 13.53 5.27 -4.11
CA ASP A 33 14.36 6.48 -4.03
C ASP A 33 13.53 7.76 -4.15
N LYS A 34 12.39 7.72 -4.85
CA LYS A 34 11.45 8.86 -4.95
C LYS A 34 10.61 9.06 -3.68
N MET A 35 10.48 8.02 -2.85
CA MET A 35 9.80 8.08 -1.56
C MET A 35 10.71 8.59 -0.44
N ARG A 36 11.88 9.14 -0.77
CA ARG A 36 12.78 9.77 0.18
C ARG A 36 12.82 11.28 -0.09
N GLU A 37 12.84 12.06 0.97
CA GLU A 37 13.10 13.49 0.87
C GLU A 37 14.57 13.76 0.54
N LYS A 38 14.89 15.01 0.19
CA LYS A 38 16.26 15.45 -0.12
C LYS A 38 17.24 15.18 1.03
N ASP A 39 16.76 15.13 2.27
CA ASP A 39 17.54 14.84 3.47
C ASP A 39 17.62 13.33 3.78
N GLY A 40 17.14 12.46 2.87
CA GLY A 40 17.14 11.01 3.02
C GLY A 40 16.06 10.47 3.96
N LYS A 41 15.23 11.33 4.55
CA LYS A 41 14.09 10.94 5.39
C LYS A 41 13.01 10.27 4.54
N PRO A 42 12.34 9.21 5.03
CA PRO A 42 11.16 8.68 4.36
C PRO A 42 10.08 9.76 4.23
N ASN A 43 9.60 9.99 3.01
CA ASN A 43 8.42 10.81 2.78
C ASN A 43 7.20 9.89 2.82
N GLU A 44 6.50 9.93 3.95
CA GLU A 44 5.38 9.04 4.22
C GLU A 44 4.19 9.28 3.29
N GLU A 45 3.90 10.55 2.96
CA GLU A 45 2.88 10.94 1.98
C GLU A 45 3.13 10.31 0.61
N ASN A 46 4.35 10.35 0.10
CA ASN A 46 4.74 9.74 -1.18
C ASN A 46 4.63 8.21 -1.15
N LEU A 47 4.96 7.59 -0.01
CA LEU A 47 4.78 6.15 0.16
C LEU A 47 3.30 5.79 0.13
N GLN A 48 2.48 6.50 0.89
CA GLN A 48 1.03 6.27 0.96
C GLN A 48 0.38 6.49 -0.42
N LYS A 49 0.76 7.57 -1.12
CA LYS A 49 0.32 7.81 -2.50
C LYS A 49 0.68 6.65 -3.44
N TYR A 50 1.92 6.16 -3.37
CA TYR A 50 2.33 5.02 -4.17
C TYR A 50 1.51 3.76 -3.85
N VAL A 51 1.23 3.50 -2.57
CA VAL A 51 0.42 2.36 -2.13
C VAL A 51 -1.01 2.45 -2.69
N MET A 52 -1.65 3.61 -2.60
CA MET A 52 -2.98 3.83 -3.18
C MET A 52 -3.01 3.62 -4.70
N GLU A 53 -1.99 4.10 -5.42
CA GLU A 53 -1.95 4.03 -6.88
C GLU A 53 -1.58 2.64 -7.42
N ASN A 54 -0.61 1.97 -6.77
CA ASN A 54 0.08 0.81 -7.34
C ASN A 54 -0.15 -0.49 -6.56
N VAL A 55 -0.64 -0.41 -5.32
CA VAL A 55 -0.84 -1.57 -4.46
C VAL A 55 -2.32 -1.85 -4.26
N ILE A 56 -3.13 -0.85 -3.89
CA ILE A 56 -4.57 -1.01 -3.73
C ILE A 56 -5.23 -0.89 -5.11
N VAL A 57 -5.63 -2.02 -5.69
CA VAL A 57 -6.18 -2.05 -7.06
C VAL A 57 -7.70 -1.98 -7.08
N GLN A 58 -8.39 -2.46 -6.03
CA GLN A 58 -9.83 -2.37 -5.87
C GLN A 58 -10.21 -2.24 -4.38
N PRO A 59 -11.18 -1.38 -4.01
CA PRO A 59 -11.64 -0.23 -4.81
C PRO A 59 -10.48 0.71 -5.15
N LYS A 60 -10.69 1.60 -6.12
CA LYS A 60 -9.72 2.68 -6.37
C LYS A 60 -9.86 3.70 -5.26
N VAL A 61 -8.77 3.87 -4.49
CA VAL A 61 -8.71 4.77 -3.35
C VAL A 61 -7.89 6.01 -3.68
N SER A 62 -8.20 7.12 -3.02
CA SER A 62 -7.55 8.42 -3.10
C SER A 62 -7.62 9.09 -1.73
N TRP A 63 -6.98 10.25 -1.56
CA TRP A 63 -7.14 11.04 -0.34
C TRP A 63 -8.61 11.37 -0.06
N ASP A 64 -9.35 11.80 -1.09
CA ASP A 64 -10.80 12.07 -0.97
C ASP A 64 -11.61 10.84 -0.55
N TYR A 65 -11.25 9.64 -1.05
CA TYR A 65 -11.89 8.39 -0.61
C TYR A 65 -11.66 8.16 0.89
N TRP A 66 -10.46 8.46 1.38
CA TRP A 66 -10.13 8.28 2.79
C TRP A 66 -10.74 9.34 3.69
N ASP A 67 -10.97 10.56 3.21
CA ASP A 67 -11.73 11.57 3.96
C ASP A 67 -13.16 11.09 4.26
N GLU A 68 -13.77 10.32 3.36
CA GLU A 68 -15.09 9.70 3.55
C GLU A 68 -15.05 8.37 4.31
N HIS A 69 -13.88 7.74 4.42
CA HIS A 69 -13.69 6.39 5.00
C HIS A 69 -12.50 6.32 5.95
N LEU A 70 -12.36 7.36 6.80
CA LEU A 70 -11.25 7.52 7.75
C LEU A 70 -11.09 6.30 8.66
N GLU A 71 -12.19 5.58 8.95
CA GLU A 71 -12.22 4.39 9.79
C GLU A 71 -11.41 3.21 9.26
N ASP A 72 -11.24 3.11 7.94
CA ASP A 72 -10.49 2.02 7.29
C ASP A 72 -9.05 2.44 6.94
N TYR A 73 -8.75 3.73 6.96
CA TYR A 73 -7.53 4.29 6.38
C TYR A 73 -6.25 3.70 6.98
N GLU A 74 -6.09 3.80 8.30
CA GLU A 74 -4.84 3.40 8.98
C GLU A 74 -4.58 1.89 8.82
N GLU A 75 -5.61 1.08 9.06
CA GLU A 75 -5.58 -0.38 8.97
C GLU A 75 -5.24 -0.85 7.55
N VAL A 76 -5.99 -0.38 6.54
CA VAL A 76 -5.81 -0.79 5.15
C VAL A 76 -4.45 -0.34 4.60
N MET A 77 -4.02 0.87 4.93
CA MET A 77 -2.71 1.38 4.48
C MET A 77 -1.54 0.66 5.13
N GLN A 78 -1.65 0.32 6.41
CA GLN A 78 -0.64 -0.48 7.11
C GLN A 78 -0.54 -1.89 6.51
N GLU A 79 -1.67 -2.54 6.25
CA GLU A 79 -1.69 -3.89 5.67
C GLU A 79 -1.18 -3.88 4.22
N ALA A 80 -1.62 -2.93 3.40
CA ALA A 80 -1.15 -2.79 2.02
C ALA A 80 0.36 -2.51 1.95
N THR A 81 0.89 -1.69 2.87
CA THR A 81 2.33 -1.42 2.99
C THR A 81 3.10 -2.66 3.44
N THR A 82 2.55 -3.44 4.37
CA THR A 82 3.12 -4.71 4.83
C THR A 82 3.20 -5.71 3.69
N PHE A 83 2.11 -5.83 2.93
CA PHE A 83 2.04 -6.66 1.73
C PHE A 83 3.06 -6.24 0.68
N LEU A 84 3.18 -4.93 0.40
CA LEU A 84 4.21 -4.37 -0.49
C LEU A 84 5.61 -4.74 -0.01
N ARG A 85 5.89 -4.62 1.29
CA ARG A 85 7.21 -4.91 1.84
C ARG A 85 7.54 -6.40 1.90
N GLY A 86 6.54 -7.25 1.68
CA GLY A 86 6.71 -8.69 1.79
C GLY A 86 6.91 -9.18 3.22
N LEU A 87 6.57 -8.35 4.21
CA LEU A 87 6.66 -8.72 5.62
C LEU A 87 5.48 -9.62 5.96
N LYS A 88 5.74 -10.70 6.69
CA LYS A 88 4.66 -11.45 7.35
C LYS A 88 4.43 -10.77 8.70
N LEU A 89 3.22 -10.26 8.94
CA LEU A 89 2.80 -9.98 10.31
C LEU A 89 2.88 -11.32 11.07
N LYS A 90 3.59 -11.31 12.20
CA LYS A 90 3.74 -12.47 13.08
C LYS A 90 2.53 -12.60 13.97
#